data_AF-A0A7C7VLV6-F1
#
_entry.id   AF-A0A7C7VLV6-F1
#
_cell.length_a   1.000
_cell.length_b   1.000
_cell.length_c   1.000
_cell.angle_alpha   90.00
_cell.angle_beta   90.00
_cell.angle_gamma   90.00
#
_symmetry.space_group_name_H-M   'P 1'
#
loop_
_entity.id
_entity.type
_entity.pdbx_description
1 polymer ?
#
loop_
_entity_poly.entity_id
_entity_poly.type
_entity_poly.pdbx_seq_one_letter_code
_entity_poly.pdbx_strand_id
1 'polypeptide(L)'
;MSHLVNMNRTSPQLSEEELKELLKNIVNLLTEYLISYVPKRRVFTKHSVMGPVGKLISAMEAGRFNTVEGYVGYTVNIHENTGRTPPKKEDVEKLRKGVEMLLELKKKIGISRWPKIMREIDYAAYFNKVRWIEMRAEEKKKEVEEVAG
;
A
#
# COMPACT_ATOMS: atom_id res chain seq x y z
N MET A 1 34.48 15.91 -24.86
CA MET A 1 34.28 14.69 -24.04
C MET A 1 32.79 14.50 -23.82
N SER A 2 32.18 13.51 -24.48
CA SER A 2 30.76 13.18 -24.33
C SER A 2 30.61 12.20 -23.17
N HIS A 3 30.11 12.67 -22.02
CA HIS A 3 29.71 11.79 -20.93
C HIS A 3 28.28 11.29 -21.20
N LEU A 4 28.16 10.31 -22.10
CA LEU A 4 26.93 9.54 -22.25
C LEU A 4 26.80 8.62 -21.03
N VAL A 5 25.92 9.00 -20.10
CA VAL A 5 25.47 8.10 -19.04
C VAL A 5 24.73 6.96 -19.71
N ASN A 6 25.37 5.80 -19.81
CA ASN A 6 24.77 4.58 -20.32
C ASN A 6 23.74 4.11 -19.28
N MET A 7 22.51 4.62 -19.41
CA MET A 7 21.40 4.21 -18.59
C MET A 7 21.02 2.80 -19.03
N ASN A 8 21.49 1.78 -18.32
CA ASN A 8 21.08 0.39 -18.52
C ASN A 8 19.56 0.33 -18.33
N ARG A 9 18.83 0.44 -19.45
CA ARG A 9 17.39 0.23 -19.48
C ARG A 9 17.19 -1.27 -19.33
N THR A 10 16.88 -1.72 -18.13
CA THR A 10 16.35 -3.08 -17.94
C THR A 10 15.14 -3.18 -18.86
N SER A 11 15.21 -4.04 -19.88
CA SER A 11 14.06 -4.35 -20.72
C SER A 11 12.93 -4.84 -19.81
N PRO A 12 11.67 -4.41 -20.01
CA PRO A 12 10.55 -4.89 -19.22
C PRO A 12 10.50 -6.42 -19.30
N GLN A 13 10.68 -7.10 -18.18
CA GLN A 13 10.64 -8.57 -18.11
C GLN A 13 9.22 -9.12 -17.91
N LEU A 14 8.22 -8.24 -17.91
CA LEU A 14 6.81 -8.55 -17.67
C LEU A 14 5.98 -8.05 -18.85
N SER A 15 5.01 -8.86 -19.28
CA SER A 15 3.92 -8.39 -20.14
C SER A 15 3.05 -7.37 -19.38
N GLU A 16 2.28 -6.55 -20.12
CA GLU A 16 1.39 -5.58 -19.49
C GLU A 16 0.24 -6.27 -18.73
N GLU A 17 -0.22 -7.43 -19.19
CA GLU A 17 -1.20 -8.27 -18.49
C GLU A 17 -0.66 -8.80 -17.16
N GLU A 18 0.55 -9.36 -17.15
CA GLU A 18 1.19 -9.85 -15.92
C GLU A 18 1.44 -8.71 -14.94
N LEU A 19 1.89 -7.56 -15.44
CA LEU A 19 2.07 -6.36 -14.63
C LEU A 19 0.74 -5.94 -13.98
N LYS A 20 -0.34 -5.86 -14.77
CA LYS A 20 -1.66 -5.47 -14.27
C LYS A 20 -2.16 -6.40 -13.18
N GLU A 21 -2.00 -7.71 -13.35
CA GLU A 21 -2.42 -8.70 -12.35
C GLU A 21 -1.54 -8.62 -11.08
N LEU A 22 -0.23 -8.43 -11.22
CA LEU A 22 0.66 -8.22 -10.07
C LEU A 22 0.28 -6.95 -9.29
N LEU A 23 0.03 -5.84 -9.98
CA LEU A 23 -0.38 -4.59 -9.33
C LEU A 23 -1.69 -4.75 -8.58
N LYS A 24 -2.68 -5.42 -9.18
CA LYS A 24 -3.96 -5.71 -8.55
C LYS A 24 -3.76 -6.51 -7.25
N ASN A 25 -2.93 -7.55 -7.28
CA ASN A 25 -2.66 -8.39 -6.11
C ASN A 25 -1.92 -7.63 -5.00
N ILE A 26 -0.93 -6.81 -5.36
CA ILE A 26 -0.24 -5.91 -4.41
C ILE A 26 -1.23 -4.95 -3.77
N VAL A 27 -2.04 -4.27 -4.57
CA VAL A 27 -3.04 -3.31 -4.09
C VAL A 27 -4.03 -3.98 -3.15
N ASN A 28 -4.49 -5.19 -3.47
CA ASN A 28 -5.41 -5.95 -2.61
C ASN A 28 -4.77 -6.26 -1.25
N LEU A 29 -3.56 -6.81 -1.23
CA LEU A 29 -2.85 -7.12 0.03
C LEU A 29 -2.64 -5.89 0.91
N LEU A 30 -2.23 -4.77 0.32
CA LEU A 30 -2.04 -3.51 1.04
C LEU A 30 -3.37 -2.92 1.54
N THR A 31 -4.43 -3.04 0.74
CA THR A 31 -5.79 -2.60 1.12
C THR A 31 -6.32 -3.45 2.27
N GLU A 32 -6.17 -4.77 2.21
CA GLU A 32 -6.61 -5.69 3.27
C GLU A 32 -5.87 -5.41 4.58
N TYR A 33 -4.57 -5.12 4.53
CA TYR A 33 -3.85 -4.64 5.71
C TYR A 33 -4.47 -3.35 6.27
N LEU A 34 -4.80 -2.39 5.40
CA LEU A 34 -5.45 -1.14 5.81
C LEU A 34 -6.85 -1.32 6.38
N ILE A 35 -7.60 -2.38 6.04
CA ILE A 35 -8.94 -2.62 6.60
C ILE A 35 -8.90 -2.62 8.13
N SER A 36 -7.87 -3.24 8.72
CA SER A 36 -7.64 -3.29 10.17
C SER A 36 -7.22 -1.96 10.79
N TYR A 37 -6.68 -1.04 9.99
CA TYR A 37 -6.16 0.24 10.47
C TYR A 37 -7.29 1.26 10.68
N VAL A 38 -7.33 1.79 11.90
CA VAL A 38 -8.18 2.92 12.28
C VAL A 38 -7.31 4.01 12.90
N PRO A 39 -7.25 5.24 12.35
CA PRO A 39 -6.39 6.28 12.88
C PRO A 39 -6.84 6.76 14.27
N LYS A 40 -5.88 7.08 15.15
CA LYS A 40 -6.15 7.70 16.46
C LYS A 40 -6.86 9.04 16.29
N ARG A 41 -6.29 9.91 15.44
CA ARG A 41 -6.84 11.22 15.08
C ARG A 41 -7.81 11.08 13.91
N ARG A 42 -9.08 11.46 14.12
CA ARG A 42 -10.12 11.43 13.07
C ARG A 42 -10.05 12.68 12.21
N VAL A 43 -9.05 12.74 11.33
CA VAL A 43 -8.99 13.76 10.27
C VAL A 43 -9.13 13.03 8.95
N PHE A 44 -10.05 13.44 8.08
CA PHE A 44 -10.25 12.78 6.78
C PHE A 44 -9.29 13.34 5.72
N THR A 45 -8.01 13.01 5.87
CA THR A 45 -6.98 13.28 4.84
C THR A 45 -6.49 11.97 4.26
N LYS A 46 -5.92 12.01 3.05
CA LYS A 46 -5.24 10.85 2.45
C LYS A 46 -4.23 10.23 3.42
N HIS A 47 -3.45 11.06 4.10
CA HIS A 47 -2.47 10.60 5.09
C HIS A 47 -3.11 9.87 6.27
N SER A 48 -4.26 10.34 6.76
CA SER A 48 -4.98 9.66 7.84
C SER A 48 -5.65 8.37 7.38
N VAL A 49 -6.16 8.32 6.14
CA VAL A 49 -6.80 7.13 5.56
C VAL A 49 -5.77 6.04 5.28
N MET A 50 -4.64 6.40 4.68
CA MET A 50 -3.58 5.48 4.27
C MET A 50 -2.55 5.19 5.36
N GLY A 51 -2.43 6.07 6.37
CA GLY A 51 -1.51 5.98 7.51
C GLY A 51 -0.22 5.18 7.25
N PRO A 52 -0.15 3.94 7.75
CA PRO A 52 1.03 3.08 7.59
C PRO A 52 1.38 2.74 6.14
N VAL A 53 0.40 2.40 5.29
CA VAL A 53 0.66 2.07 3.88
C VAL A 53 1.09 3.30 3.08
N GLY A 54 0.51 4.46 3.36
CA GLY A 54 0.97 5.71 2.73
C GLY A 54 2.45 5.99 3.05
N LYS A 55 2.87 5.74 4.30
CA LYS A 55 4.28 5.86 4.71
C LYS A 55 5.16 4.77 4.10
N LEU A 56 4.68 3.54 3.98
CA LEU A 56 5.37 2.46 3.28
C LEU A 56 5.70 2.86 1.84
N ILE A 57 4.69 3.32 1.10
CA ILE A 57 4.82 3.73 -0.30
C ILE A 57 5.89 4.82 -0.45
N SER A 58 5.83 5.88 0.37
CA SER A 58 6.86 6.93 0.35
C SER A 58 8.26 6.40 0.67
N ALA A 59 8.37 5.48 1.63
CA ALA A 59 9.66 4.87 1.97
C ALA A 59 10.20 3.99 0.83
N MET A 60 9.34 3.25 0.13
CA MET A 60 9.72 2.40 -1.00
C MET A 60 10.09 3.19 -2.25
N GLU A 61 9.38 4.28 -2.51
CA GLU A 61 9.71 5.23 -3.57
C GLU A 61 11.09 5.87 -3.31
N ALA A 62 11.36 6.29 -2.07
CA ALA A 62 12.66 6.81 -1.66
C ALA A 62 13.77 5.75 -1.56
N GLY A 63 13.44 4.46 -1.69
CA GLY A 63 14.40 3.37 -1.53
C GLY A 63 15.04 3.31 -0.14
N ARG A 64 14.30 3.72 0.90
CA ARG A 64 14.82 3.86 2.28
C ARG A 64 15.39 2.56 2.85
N PHE A 65 14.84 1.43 2.43
CA PHE A 65 15.28 0.09 2.83
C PHE A 65 15.44 -0.82 1.59
N ASN A 66 16.07 -1.98 1.78
CA ASN A 66 16.28 -2.99 0.74
C ASN A 66 15.79 -4.40 1.14
N THR A 67 15.26 -4.57 2.35
CA THR A 67 14.76 -5.85 2.86
C THR A 67 13.27 -5.78 3.14
N VAL A 68 12.61 -6.94 3.05
CA VAL A 68 11.20 -7.11 3.43
C VAL A 68 11.00 -6.67 4.89
N GLU A 69 11.84 -7.17 5.80
CA GLU A 69 11.73 -6.85 7.23
C GLU A 69 11.89 -5.36 7.54
N GLY A 70 12.78 -4.67 6.83
CA GLY A 70 12.96 -3.23 7.03
C GLY A 70 11.68 -2.44 6.71
N TYR A 71 11.03 -2.77 5.60
CA TYR A 71 9.77 -2.14 5.22
C TYR A 71 8.59 -2.57 6.09
N VAL A 72 8.48 -3.86 6.42
CA VAL A 72 7.42 -4.40 7.29
C VAL A 72 7.53 -3.79 8.68
N GLY A 73 8.70 -3.87 9.32
CA GLY A 73 8.94 -3.32 10.66
C GLY A 73 8.69 -1.82 10.72
N TYR A 74 9.15 -1.06 9.72
CA TYR A 74 8.84 0.36 9.62
C TYR A 74 7.33 0.62 9.56
N THR A 75 6.61 -0.12 8.73
CA THR A 75 5.17 0.07 8.51
C THR A 75 4.34 -0.32 9.73
N VAL A 76 4.72 -1.41 10.41
CA VAL A 76 4.11 -1.84 11.68
C VAL A 76 4.34 -0.79 12.76
N ASN A 77 5.56 -0.28 12.91
CA ASN A 77 5.86 0.78 13.88
C ASN A 77 5.02 2.04 13.62
N ILE A 78 4.80 2.43 12.34
CA ILE A 78 3.87 3.53 12.03
C ILE A 78 2.44 3.18 12.48
N HIS A 79 1.95 1.97 12.21
CA HIS A 79 0.62 1.53 12.61
C HIS A 79 0.45 1.62 14.14
N GLU A 80 1.38 1.07 14.92
CA GLU A 80 1.30 1.09 16.38
C GLU A 80 1.27 2.52 16.95
N ASN A 81 2.02 3.42 16.34
CA ASN A 81 2.08 4.81 16.78
C ASN A 81 0.83 5.63 16.39
N THR A 82 0.29 5.43 15.18
CA THR A 82 -0.81 6.26 14.65
C THR A 82 -2.19 5.61 14.68
N GLY A 83 -2.26 4.29 14.84
CA GLY A 83 -3.48 3.48 14.83
C GLY A 83 -4.06 3.28 16.23
N ARG A 84 -5.39 3.15 16.33
CA ARG A 84 -6.08 2.94 17.61
C ARG A 84 -5.75 1.60 18.26
N THR A 85 -5.46 0.61 17.45
CA THR A 85 -5.13 -0.75 17.86
C THR A 85 -3.84 -1.19 17.14
N PRO A 86 -3.07 -2.10 17.74
CA PRO A 86 -1.96 -2.75 17.04
C PRO A 86 -2.46 -3.56 15.83
N PRO A 87 -1.64 -3.76 14.80
CA PRO A 87 -2.00 -4.65 13.70
C PRO A 87 -2.08 -6.10 14.19
N LYS A 88 -3.03 -6.87 13.66
CA LYS A 88 -3.10 -8.31 13.92
C LYS A 88 -2.02 -9.05 13.13
N LYS A 89 -1.59 -10.20 13.64
CA LYS A 89 -0.60 -11.07 12.97
C LYS A 89 -1.00 -11.41 11.53
N GLU A 90 -2.28 -11.73 11.32
CA GLU A 90 -2.83 -12.04 9.99
C GLU A 90 -2.77 -10.87 9.00
N ASP A 91 -2.78 -9.63 9.48
CA ASP A 91 -2.71 -8.44 8.64
C ASP A 91 -1.25 -8.10 8.33
N VAL A 92 -0.36 -8.27 9.31
CA VAL A 92 1.09 -8.15 9.10
C VAL A 92 1.58 -9.13 8.03
N GLU A 93 1.02 -10.34 7.97
CA GLU A 93 1.36 -11.31 6.93
C GLU A 93 0.94 -10.84 5.53
N LYS A 94 -0.22 -10.18 5.39
CA LYS A 94 -0.64 -9.59 4.11
C LYS A 94 0.28 -8.46 3.69
N LEU A 95 0.65 -7.59 4.64
CA LEU A 95 1.62 -6.53 4.42
C LEU A 95 2.97 -7.10 3.95
N ARG A 96 3.48 -8.14 4.61
CA ARG A 96 4.72 -8.82 4.26
C ARG A 96 4.71 -9.33 2.83
N LYS A 97 3.67 -10.08 2.45
CA LYS A 97 3.49 -10.57 1.07
C LYS A 97 3.44 -9.42 0.06
N GLY A 98 2.72 -8.34 0.38
CA GLY A 98 2.66 -7.15 -0.48
C GLY A 98 4.03 -6.50 -0.69
N VAL A 99 4.83 -6.39 0.38
CA VAL A 99 6.21 -5.85 0.34
C VAL A 99 7.14 -6.76 -0.46
N GLU A 100 7.06 -8.08 -0.28
CA GLU A 100 7.81 -9.07 -1.07
C GLU A 100 7.53 -8.90 -2.57
N MET A 101 6.26 -8.87 -2.95
CA MET A 101 5.84 -8.66 -4.33
C MET A 101 6.32 -7.32 -4.89
N LEU A 102 6.32 -6.26 -4.09
CA LEU A 102 6.83 -4.95 -4.50
C LEU A 102 8.34 -4.93 -4.75
N LEU A 103 9.11 -5.60 -3.89
CA LEU A 103 10.56 -5.70 -4.08
C LEU A 103 10.90 -6.53 -5.31
N GLU A 104 10.19 -7.63 -5.55
CA GLU A 104 10.35 -8.43 -6.77
C GLU A 104 9.93 -7.64 -8.02
N LEU A 105 8.82 -6.89 -7.95
CA LEU A 105 8.38 -6.05 -9.06
C LEU A 105 9.43 -4.98 -9.40
N LYS A 106 10.01 -4.32 -8.39
CA LYS A 106 11.07 -3.31 -8.57
C LYS A 106 12.26 -3.84 -9.36
N LYS A 107 12.64 -5.10 -9.15
CA LYS A 107 13.73 -5.77 -9.88
C LYS A 107 13.39 -5.98 -11.37
N LYS A 108 12.12 -6.24 -11.69
CA LYS A 108 11.65 -6.61 -13.04
C LYS A 108 11.33 -5.44 -13.97
N ILE A 109 10.86 -4.31 -13.44
CA ILE A 109 10.37 -3.18 -14.26
C ILE A 109 11.40 -2.05 -14.48
N GLY A 110 12.53 -2.11 -13.77
CA GLY A 110 13.58 -1.09 -13.82
C GLY A 110 13.23 0.22 -13.11
N ILE A 111 14.26 1.03 -12.86
CA ILE A 111 14.17 2.26 -12.03
C ILE A 111 13.24 3.32 -12.64
N SER A 112 13.15 3.40 -13.97
CA SER A 112 12.37 4.44 -14.66
C SER A 112 10.85 4.29 -14.51
N ARG A 113 10.33 3.06 -14.45
CA ARG A 113 8.88 2.79 -14.27
C ARG A 113 8.45 2.86 -12.80
N TRP A 114 9.39 2.69 -11.86
CA TRP A 114 9.10 2.59 -10.42
C TRP A 114 8.27 3.75 -9.86
N PRO A 115 8.58 5.03 -10.10
CA PRO A 115 7.78 6.13 -9.55
C PRO A 115 6.34 6.14 -10.06
N LYS A 116 6.12 5.76 -11.34
CA LYS A 116 4.76 5.69 -11.91
C LYS A 116 3.96 4.58 -11.24
N ILE A 117 4.56 3.41 -11.09
CA ILE A 117 3.94 2.25 -10.42
C ILE A 117 3.59 2.56 -8.96
N MET A 118 4.49 3.18 -8.20
CA MET A 118 4.20 3.55 -6.81
C MET A 118 3.02 4.52 -6.70
N ARG A 119 2.88 5.48 -7.63
CA ARG A 119 1.71 6.36 -7.69
C ARG A 119 0.42 5.62 -8.00
N GLU A 120 0.44 4.69 -8.94
CA GLU A 120 -0.74 3.87 -9.29
C GLU A 120 -1.23 3.06 -8.07
N ILE A 121 -0.30 2.42 -7.34
CA ILE A 121 -0.61 1.69 -6.11
C ILE A 121 -1.16 2.62 -5.03
N ASP A 122 -0.55 3.79 -4.83
CA ASP A 122 -0.97 4.78 -3.84
C ASP A 122 -2.41 5.27 -4.08
N TYR A 123 -2.76 5.57 -5.34
CA TYR A 123 -4.12 5.96 -5.69
C TYR A 123 -5.11 4.80 -5.54
N ALA A 124 -4.77 3.61 -6.02
CA ALA A 124 -5.66 2.46 -5.97
C ALA A 124 -5.96 2.02 -4.52
N ALA A 125 -4.93 1.91 -3.68
CA ALA A 125 -5.08 1.54 -2.27
C ALA A 125 -5.87 2.60 -1.48
N TYR A 126 -5.63 3.90 -1.74
CA TYR A 126 -6.41 4.99 -1.13
C TYR A 126 -7.88 4.86 -1.47
N PHE A 127 -8.19 4.73 -2.75
CA PHE A 127 -9.57 4.69 -3.21
C PHE A 127 -10.32 3.44 -2.73
N ASN A 128 -9.67 2.27 -2.74
CA ASN A 128 -10.24 1.06 -2.18
C ASN A 128 -10.56 1.20 -0.68
N LYS A 129 -9.65 1.82 0.08
CA LYS A 129 -9.89 2.05 1.51
C LYS A 129 -11.02 3.05 1.75
N VAL A 130 -11.11 4.13 0.97
CA VAL A 130 -12.23 5.09 1.06
C VAL A 130 -13.56 4.40 0.79
N ARG A 131 -13.67 3.65 -0.31
CA ARG A 131 -14.89 2.87 -0.64
C ARG A 131 -15.28 1.92 0.49
N TRP A 132 -14.30 1.22 1.07
CA TRP A 132 -14.57 0.34 2.20
C TRP A 132 -15.09 1.10 3.43
N ILE A 133 -14.56 2.29 3.73
CA ILE A 133 -15.05 3.14 4.82
C ILE A 133 -16.51 3.58 4.55
N GLU A 134 -16.82 3.98 3.32
CA GLU A 134 -18.17 4.39 2.90
C GLU A 134 -19.17 3.24 3.05
N MET A 135 -18.85 2.06 2.51
CA MET A 135 -19.67 0.85 2.65
C MET A 135 -19.94 0.52 4.13
N ARG A 136 -18.91 0.54 4.98
CA ARG A 136 -19.06 0.29 6.42
C ARG A 136 -19.90 1.35 7.13
N ALA A 137 -19.88 2.59 6.66
CA ALA A 137 -20.72 3.64 7.21
C ALA A 137 -22.20 3.45 6.83
N GLU A 138 -22.47 2.98 5.61
CA GLU A 138 -23.82 2.64 5.15
C GLU A 138 -24.39 1.42 5.86
N GLU A 139 -23.62 0.34 6.01
CA GLU A 139 -24.01 -0.85 6.78
C GLU A 139 -24.47 -0.48 8.20
N LYS A 140 -23.66 0.33 8.90
CA LYS A 140 -24.00 0.78 10.26
C LYS A 140 -25.25 1.63 10.34
N LYS A 141 -25.58 2.41 9.29
CA LYS A 141 -26.83 3.19 9.27
C LYS A 141 -28.03 2.26 9.19
N LYS A 142 -27.98 1.25 8.32
CA LYS A 142 -29.04 0.25 8.16
C LYS A 142 -29.25 -0.57 9.44
N GLU A 143 -28.16 -1.03 10.08
CA GLU A 143 -28.24 -1.77 11.34
C GLU A 143 -28.93 -0.95 12.45
N VAL A 144 -28.66 0.36 12.52
CA VAL A 144 -29.30 1.24 13.51
C VAL A 144 -30.79 1.46 13.19
N GLU A 145 -31.15 1.58 11.91
CA GLU A 145 -32.54 1.73 11.46
C GLU A 145 -33.36 0.45 11.69
N GLU A 146 -32.79 -0.74 11.47
CA GLU A 146 -33.44 -2.04 11.70
C GLU A 146 -33.64 -2.37 13.18
N VAL A 147 -32.75 -1.92 14.07
CA VAL A 147 -32.88 -2.13 15.52
C VAL A 147 -33.82 -1.12 16.18
N ALA A 148 -34.08 0.02 15.52
CA ALA A 148 -34.92 1.09 16.04
C ALA A 148 -36.39 1.05 15.54
N GLY A 149 -36.70 0.20 14.55
CA GLY A 149 -38.05 -0.02 14.01
C GLY A 149 -38.71 -1.26 14.59
#